data_AF-X0VL83-F1
#
_entry.id   AF-X0VL83-F1
#
_cell.length_a   1.000
_cell.length_b   1.000
_cell.length_c   1.000
_cell.angle_alpha   90.00
_cell.angle_beta   90.00
_cell.angle_gamma   90.00
#
_symmetry.space_group_name_H-M   'P 1'
#
loop_
_entity.id
_entity.type
_entity.pdbx_description
1 polymer ?
#
loop_
_entity_poly.entity_id
_entity_poly.type
_entity_poly.pdbx_seq_one_letter_code
_entity_poly.pdbx_strand_id
1 'polypeptide(L)'
;LDIAHEPDVVVKPYTAEEVENILRLANKEKIPVTPRGGATGLCGGCVPSLGGIVLSLERMNRIIEIDSANQMAVVEAGVTLMDFYRGVEEEGLFFPPHPGDESAMIGGVIATNAGGARAVKYGVIRNYVRGLDVVLPKGTTIHLGGKLMKSSTGYSLLNLMIGSEGTLGIITKAIIQLMPSPQCMRSLIIPYDDLENAIEAVPLLIRRKILPLAVEFIPREVIQITEEFLKKKWPSTLGNTYLLIILDASSEEE
;
A
#
# COMPACT_ATOMS: atom_id res chain seq x y z
N LEU A 1 3.86 -30.18 -4.20
CA LEU A 1 4.24 -29.67 -2.86
C LEU A 1 3.06 -28.86 -2.41
N ASP A 2 2.32 -29.36 -1.40
CA ASP A 2 1.26 -28.58 -0.79
C ASP A 2 1.94 -27.40 -0.06
N ILE A 3 1.67 -26.18 -0.52
CA ILE A 3 2.41 -24.98 -0.06
C ILE A 3 1.70 -24.33 1.14
N ALA A 4 0.48 -24.81 1.46
CA ALA A 4 -0.33 -24.33 2.57
C ALA A 4 -0.30 -25.36 3.70
N HIS A 5 0.27 -24.97 4.85
CA HIS A 5 0.09 -25.67 6.10
C HIS A 5 -0.90 -24.88 6.97
N GLU A 6 -1.67 -25.57 7.81
CA GLU A 6 -2.41 -24.90 8.86
C GLU A 6 -1.41 -24.36 9.90
N PRO A 7 -1.62 -23.14 10.43
CA PRO A 7 -0.80 -22.67 11.54
C PRO A 7 -1.11 -23.47 12.81
N ASP A 8 -0.09 -23.71 13.63
CA ASP A 8 -0.27 -24.34 14.95
C ASP A 8 -1.02 -23.38 15.89
N VAL A 9 -0.80 -22.07 15.72
CA VAL A 9 -1.48 -21.03 16.50
C VAL A 9 -1.55 -19.71 15.74
N VAL A 10 -2.65 -18.97 15.95
CA VAL A 10 -2.79 -17.56 15.54
C VAL A 10 -2.72 -16.68 16.78
N VAL A 11 -1.80 -15.73 16.80
CA VAL A 11 -1.66 -14.75 17.89
C VAL A 11 -1.98 -13.34 17.38
N LYS A 12 -2.62 -12.55 18.22
CA LYS A 12 -3.16 -11.22 17.89
C LYS A 12 -2.72 -10.19 18.95
N PRO A 13 -1.44 -9.75 18.92
CA PRO A 13 -0.92 -8.80 19.90
C PRO A 13 -1.59 -7.43 19.78
N TYR A 14 -1.65 -6.71 20.89
CA TYR A 14 -2.13 -5.33 21.01
C TYR A 14 -0.99 -4.30 21.04
N THR A 15 0.23 -4.73 21.36
CA THR A 15 1.37 -3.83 21.57
C THR A 15 2.63 -4.37 20.90
N ALA A 16 3.59 -3.48 20.63
CA ALA A 16 4.90 -3.88 20.14
C ALA A 16 5.67 -4.76 21.15
N GLU A 17 5.47 -4.55 22.45
CA GLU A 17 6.08 -5.39 23.50
C GLU A 17 5.57 -6.84 23.45
N GLU A 18 4.27 -7.04 23.19
CA GLU A 18 3.74 -8.39 22.99
C GLU A 18 4.36 -9.05 21.75
N VAL A 19 4.56 -8.31 20.65
CA VAL A 19 5.29 -8.79 19.47
C VAL A 19 6.73 -9.18 19.82
N GLU A 20 7.44 -8.35 20.58
CA GLU A 20 8.80 -8.66 21.07
C GLU A 20 8.84 -9.98 21.85
N ASN A 21 7.91 -10.17 22.78
CA ASN A 21 7.84 -11.39 23.61
C ASN A 21 7.52 -12.63 22.78
N ILE A 22 6.60 -12.52 21.82
CA ILE A 22 6.28 -13.60 20.87
C ILE A 22 7.53 -13.99 20.06
N LEU A 23 8.24 -13.01 19.49
CA LEU A 23 9.43 -13.30 18.68
C LEU A 23 10.59 -13.86 19.52
N ARG A 24 10.79 -13.40 20.76
CA ARG A 24 11.78 -13.99 21.69
C ARG A 24 11.50 -15.47 21.92
N LEU A 25 10.25 -15.82 22.22
CA LEU A 25 9.84 -17.20 22.41
C LEU A 25 10.05 -18.02 21.13
N ALA A 26 9.53 -17.55 20.01
CA ALA A 26 9.64 -18.25 18.73
C ALA A 26 11.10 -18.48 18.31
N ASN A 27 11.97 -17.49 18.49
CA ASN A 27 13.39 -17.61 18.18
C ASN A 27 14.16 -18.55 19.12
N LYS A 28 13.76 -18.61 20.41
CA LYS A 28 14.30 -19.55 21.39
C LYS A 28 13.91 -20.99 21.06
N GLU A 29 12.62 -21.22 20.80
CA GLU A 29 12.04 -22.54 20.57
C GLU A 29 12.10 -22.99 19.09
N LYS A 30 12.66 -22.16 18.20
CA LYS A 30 12.77 -22.39 16.75
C LYS A 30 11.44 -22.59 16.04
N ILE A 31 10.41 -21.85 16.47
CA ILE A 31 9.08 -21.86 15.87
C ILE A 31 9.05 -20.85 14.71
N PRO A 32 8.66 -21.25 13.49
CA PRO A 32 8.43 -20.32 12.38
C PRO A 32 7.34 -19.29 12.71
N VAL A 33 7.53 -18.06 12.25
CA VAL A 33 6.55 -16.98 12.40
C VAL A 33 6.23 -16.39 11.03
N THR A 34 4.94 -16.34 10.71
CA THR A 34 4.43 -15.71 9.49
C THR A 34 3.63 -14.46 9.86
N PRO A 35 4.13 -13.25 9.57
CA PRO A 35 3.35 -12.05 9.81
C PRO A 35 2.17 -11.95 8.85
N ARG A 36 1.05 -11.42 9.36
CA ARG A 36 -0.18 -11.30 8.59
C ARG A 36 -0.89 -9.98 8.92
N GLY A 37 -1.10 -9.17 7.88
CA GLY A 37 -2.00 -8.01 7.92
C GLY A 37 -3.38 -8.40 7.37
N GLY A 38 -3.95 -7.58 6.48
CA GLY A 38 -5.25 -7.81 5.85
C GLY A 38 -5.35 -9.05 4.93
N ALA A 39 -4.25 -9.77 4.71
CA ALA A 39 -4.20 -11.00 3.90
C ALA A 39 -4.69 -10.83 2.43
N THR A 40 -4.45 -9.66 1.85
CA THR A 40 -4.82 -9.29 0.47
C THR A 40 -3.68 -9.49 -0.54
N GLY A 41 -2.52 -9.97 -0.08
CA GLY A 41 -1.34 -10.20 -0.93
C GLY A 41 -1.52 -11.39 -1.87
N LEU A 42 -1.02 -11.26 -3.11
CA LEU A 42 -1.26 -12.22 -4.20
C LEU A 42 -0.15 -13.25 -4.41
N CYS A 43 0.95 -13.15 -3.66
CA CYS A 43 2.14 -14.00 -3.82
C CYS A 43 2.27 -15.08 -2.73
N GLY A 44 1.27 -15.22 -1.85
CA GLY A 44 1.30 -16.23 -0.78
C GLY A 44 2.21 -15.92 0.42
N GLY A 45 2.83 -14.73 0.49
CA GLY A 45 3.77 -14.38 1.57
C GLY A 45 3.18 -14.38 2.99
N CYS A 46 1.85 -14.29 3.13
CA CYS A 46 1.16 -14.39 4.42
C CYS A 46 0.60 -15.80 4.72
N VAL A 47 0.92 -16.79 3.89
CA VAL A 47 0.55 -18.20 4.08
C VAL A 47 1.66 -18.90 4.88
N PRO A 48 1.34 -19.56 6.01
CA PRO A 48 2.35 -20.20 6.84
C PRO A 48 2.80 -21.53 6.23
N SER A 49 3.77 -21.47 5.32
CA SER A 49 4.30 -22.64 4.60
C SER A 49 5.03 -23.66 5.48
N LEU A 50 5.33 -23.34 6.74
CA LEU A 50 5.98 -24.22 7.71
C LEU A 50 5.13 -24.41 8.99
N GLY A 51 3.83 -24.09 8.95
CA GLY A 51 2.99 -24.07 10.15
C GLY A 51 3.44 -23.00 11.14
N GLY A 52 3.51 -23.33 12.44
CA GLY A 52 4.00 -22.44 13.47
C GLY A 52 3.02 -21.32 13.83
N ILE A 53 3.57 -20.12 14.05
CA ILE A 53 2.80 -18.97 14.52
C ILE A 53 2.41 -18.09 13.34
N VAL A 54 1.11 -17.86 13.16
CA VAL A 54 0.64 -16.70 12.41
C VAL A 54 0.49 -15.52 13.35
N LEU A 55 1.25 -14.46 13.09
CA LEU A 55 1.26 -13.22 13.86
C LEU A 55 0.36 -12.21 13.15
N SER A 56 -0.91 -12.10 13.58
CA SER A 56 -1.86 -11.14 13.04
C SER A 56 -1.70 -9.78 13.72
N LEU A 57 -1.51 -8.73 12.93
CA LEU A 57 -1.35 -7.36 13.42
C LEU A 57 -2.68 -6.59 13.52
N GLU A 58 -3.82 -7.24 13.26
CA GLU A 58 -5.14 -6.59 13.14
C GLU A 58 -5.59 -5.79 14.38
N ARG A 59 -5.06 -6.12 15.56
CA ARG A 59 -5.39 -5.42 16.82
C ARG A 59 -4.50 -4.21 17.10
N MET A 60 -3.42 -4.03 16.34
CA MET A 60 -2.56 -2.84 16.37
C MET A 60 -3.06 -1.85 15.31
N ASN A 61 -4.27 -1.32 15.49
CA ASN A 61 -5.02 -0.59 14.46
C ASN A 61 -5.29 0.88 14.79
N ARG A 62 -4.45 1.51 15.61
CA ARG A 62 -4.62 2.92 15.98
C ARG A 62 -3.86 3.85 15.04
N ILE A 63 -4.55 4.89 14.59
CA ILE A 63 -3.91 6.13 14.13
C ILE A 63 -3.47 6.87 15.39
N ILE A 64 -2.17 6.93 15.64
CA ILE A 64 -1.59 7.53 16.85
C ILE A 64 -1.64 9.06 16.75
N GLU A 65 -1.38 9.58 15.56
CA GLU A 65 -1.28 11.02 15.31
C GLU A 65 -1.46 11.35 13.83
N ILE A 66 -2.14 12.45 13.54
CA ILE A 66 -2.09 13.15 12.25
C ILE A 66 -1.66 14.59 12.54
N ASP A 67 -0.49 14.96 12.03
CA ASP A 67 0.15 16.25 12.23
C ASP A 67 -0.02 17.08 10.95
N SER A 68 -1.11 17.84 10.90
CA SER A 68 -1.49 18.63 9.72
C SER A 68 -0.51 19.76 9.42
N ALA A 69 0.19 20.26 10.45
CA ALA A 69 1.20 21.31 10.28
C ALA A 69 2.47 20.77 9.58
N ASN A 70 2.89 19.55 9.91
CA ASN A 70 4.08 18.92 9.31
C ASN A 70 3.74 17.93 8.18
N GLN A 71 2.45 17.72 7.90
CA GLN A 71 1.94 16.77 6.91
C GLN A 71 2.50 15.35 7.14
N MET A 72 2.36 14.84 8.36
CA MET A 72 2.80 13.49 8.71
C MET A 72 1.75 12.77 9.55
N ALA A 73 1.64 11.46 9.37
CA ALA A 73 0.87 10.60 10.25
C ALA A 73 1.77 9.57 10.94
N VAL A 74 1.41 9.22 12.17
CA VAL A 74 1.99 8.11 12.93
C VAL A 74 0.90 7.08 13.16
N VAL A 75 1.12 5.85 12.69
CA VAL A 75 0.10 4.79 12.68
C VAL A 75 0.68 3.46 13.09
N GLU A 76 -0.15 2.63 13.73
CA GLU A 76 0.17 1.22 13.95
C GLU A 76 0.03 0.41 12.66
N ALA A 77 0.75 -0.71 12.58
CA ALA A 77 0.86 -1.51 11.37
C ALA A 77 -0.45 -2.21 10.93
N GLY A 78 -1.39 -2.40 11.84
CA GLY A 78 -2.70 -3.01 11.59
C GLY A 78 -3.79 -2.04 11.15
N VAL A 79 -3.50 -0.74 11.04
CA VAL A 79 -4.45 0.23 10.48
C VAL A 79 -4.77 -0.16 9.04
N THR A 80 -6.05 -0.23 8.68
CA THR A 80 -6.47 -0.48 7.29
C THR A 80 -6.26 0.76 6.43
N LEU A 81 -6.03 0.60 5.13
CA LEU A 81 -5.96 1.75 4.23
C LEU A 81 -7.26 2.54 4.22
N MET A 82 -8.41 1.88 4.26
CA MET A 82 -9.72 2.53 4.38
C MET A 82 -9.78 3.48 5.58
N ASP A 83 -9.43 3.00 6.78
CA ASP A 83 -9.45 3.84 8.00
C ASP A 83 -8.37 4.92 7.93
N PHE A 84 -7.23 4.64 7.31
CA PHE A 84 -6.16 5.62 7.13
C PHE A 84 -6.58 6.76 6.21
N TYR A 85 -7.17 6.47 5.05
CA TYR A 85 -7.69 7.51 4.14
C TYR A 85 -8.72 8.37 4.84
N ARG A 86 -9.71 7.74 5.51
CA ARG A 86 -10.75 8.48 6.22
C ARG A 86 -10.16 9.46 7.24
N GLY A 87 -9.21 9.00 8.08
CA GLY A 87 -8.57 9.86 9.07
C GLY A 87 -7.75 10.99 8.45
N VAL A 88 -7.02 10.71 7.36
CA VAL A 88 -6.22 11.71 6.63
C VAL A 88 -7.11 12.77 5.95
N GLU A 89 -8.22 12.34 5.35
CA GLU A 89 -9.17 13.21 4.65
C GLU A 89 -9.97 14.10 5.61
N GLU A 90 -10.31 13.62 6.82
CA GLU A 90 -10.94 14.41 7.88
C GLU A 90 -10.09 15.63 8.29
N GLU A 91 -8.76 15.52 8.15
CA GLU A 91 -7.79 16.60 8.40
C GLU A 91 -7.49 17.46 7.15
N GLY A 92 -8.20 17.21 6.03
CA GLY A 92 -8.01 17.94 4.77
C GLY A 92 -6.69 17.63 4.07
N LEU A 93 -6.09 16.48 4.38
CA LEU A 93 -4.85 16.00 3.79
C LEU A 93 -5.11 14.83 2.83
N PHE A 94 -4.06 14.42 2.14
CA PHE A 94 -4.09 13.38 1.13
C PHE A 94 -2.91 12.43 1.27
N PHE A 95 -3.21 11.14 1.16
CA PHE A 95 -2.25 10.07 1.02
C PHE A 95 -2.36 9.49 -0.40
N PRO A 96 -1.39 9.76 -1.30
CA PRO A 96 -1.58 9.41 -2.70
C PRO A 96 -1.43 7.94 -3.08
N PRO A 97 -0.57 7.08 -2.48
CA PRO A 97 -0.52 5.68 -2.89
C PRO A 97 -1.90 5.06 -2.66
N HIS A 98 -2.42 4.36 -3.67
CA HIS A 98 -3.75 3.72 -3.64
C HIS A 98 -3.65 2.33 -4.26
N PRO A 99 -3.20 1.32 -3.49
CA PRO A 99 -3.25 -0.07 -3.92
C PRO A 99 -4.70 -0.55 -3.92
N GLY A 100 -5.05 -1.45 -4.84
CA GLY A 100 -6.45 -1.72 -5.20
C GLY A 100 -7.36 -2.35 -4.14
N ASP A 101 -6.85 -2.72 -2.95
CA ASP A 101 -7.66 -3.27 -1.85
C ASP A 101 -7.46 -2.46 -0.57
N GLU A 102 -8.48 -1.69 -0.20
CA GLU A 102 -8.44 -0.80 0.96
C GLU A 102 -8.58 -1.54 2.31
N SER A 103 -8.88 -2.84 2.29
CA SER A 103 -8.78 -3.70 3.48
C SER A 103 -7.34 -4.10 3.81
N ALA A 104 -6.39 -3.85 2.90
CA ALA A 104 -4.97 -4.01 3.19
C ALA A 104 -4.54 -3.13 4.37
N MET A 105 -3.63 -3.64 5.19
CA MET A 105 -3.14 -2.94 6.38
C MET A 105 -1.77 -2.30 6.13
N ILE A 106 -1.52 -1.15 6.75
CA ILE A 106 -0.32 -0.33 6.56
C ILE A 106 0.98 -1.13 6.63
N GLY A 107 1.12 -2.02 7.62
CA GLY A 107 2.30 -2.87 7.76
C GLY A 107 2.55 -3.77 6.55
N GLY A 108 1.49 -4.41 6.03
CA GLY A 108 1.57 -5.25 4.82
C GLY A 108 1.81 -4.43 3.55
N VAL A 109 1.16 -3.28 3.44
CA VAL A 109 1.34 -2.31 2.35
C VAL A 109 2.80 -1.83 2.26
N ILE A 110 3.43 -1.57 3.40
CA ILE A 110 4.86 -1.20 3.47
C ILE A 110 5.76 -2.42 3.23
N ALA A 111 5.46 -3.57 3.86
CA ALA A 111 6.25 -4.78 3.72
C ALA A 111 6.31 -5.29 2.27
N THR A 112 5.28 -5.02 1.47
CA THR A 112 5.21 -5.38 0.05
C THR A 112 5.66 -4.24 -0.88
N ASN A 113 5.99 -3.06 -0.33
CA ASN A 113 6.23 -1.84 -1.10
C ASN A 113 5.13 -1.58 -2.14
N ALA A 114 3.86 -1.63 -1.71
CA ALA A 114 2.73 -1.60 -2.62
C ALA A 114 2.77 -0.36 -3.52
N GLY A 115 2.41 -0.56 -4.79
CA GLY A 115 2.15 0.50 -5.75
C GLY A 115 0.66 0.80 -5.84
N GLY A 116 0.20 1.06 -7.06
CA GLY A 116 -1.20 1.30 -7.36
C GLY A 116 -1.33 2.15 -8.62
N ALA A 117 -2.56 2.39 -9.07
CA ALA A 117 -2.86 3.16 -10.28
C ALA A 117 -2.23 4.57 -10.24
N ARG A 118 -2.09 5.14 -9.04
CA ARG A 118 -1.57 6.50 -8.79
C ARG A 118 -0.03 6.60 -8.81
N ALA A 119 0.67 5.47 -8.96
CA ALA A 119 2.13 5.43 -8.86
C ALA A 119 2.84 6.17 -10.00
N VAL A 120 2.17 6.41 -11.14
CA VAL A 120 2.72 7.16 -12.27
C VAL A 120 3.08 8.59 -11.88
N LYS A 121 2.18 9.29 -11.18
CA LYS A 121 2.43 10.67 -10.71
C LYS A 121 3.16 10.72 -9.37
N TYR A 122 2.78 9.84 -8.44
CA TYR A 122 3.16 9.98 -7.03
C TYR A 122 4.18 8.96 -6.53
N GLY A 123 4.52 7.94 -7.32
CA GLY A 123 5.35 6.84 -6.88
C GLY A 123 4.62 5.90 -5.92
N VAL A 124 5.39 5.07 -5.23
CA VAL A 124 4.89 3.94 -4.43
C VAL A 124 5.01 4.25 -2.94
N ILE A 125 4.55 3.32 -2.09
CA ILE A 125 4.55 3.50 -0.62
C ILE A 125 5.93 3.90 -0.07
N ARG A 126 7.03 3.35 -0.62
CA ARG A 126 8.40 3.74 -0.25
C ARG A 126 8.65 5.24 -0.31
N ASN A 127 8.04 5.94 -1.25
CA ASN A 127 8.21 7.39 -1.41
C ASN A 127 7.64 8.18 -0.22
N TYR A 128 6.73 7.60 0.56
CA TYR A 128 6.00 8.29 1.64
C TYR A 128 6.39 7.82 3.04
N VAL A 129 6.99 6.64 3.20
CA VAL A 129 7.48 6.19 4.52
C VAL A 129 8.66 7.06 4.95
N ARG A 130 8.58 7.62 6.17
CA ARG A 130 9.62 8.44 6.80
C ARG A 130 10.23 7.79 8.03
N GLY A 131 9.52 6.86 8.65
CA GLY A 131 10.07 6.06 9.73
C GLY A 131 9.28 4.78 10.01
N LEU A 132 9.94 3.82 10.66
CA LEU A 132 9.37 2.54 11.05
C LEU A 132 9.89 2.14 12.44
N ASP A 133 9.00 1.58 13.26
CA ASP A 133 9.41 0.70 14.35
C ASP A 133 9.29 -0.74 13.84
N VAL A 134 10.38 -1.51 14.00
CA VAL A 134 10.43 -2.90 13.56
C VAL A 134 10.96 -3.78 14.68
N VAL A 135 10.24 -4.85 14.98
CA VAL A 135 10.69 -5.90 15.90
C VAL A 135 11.46 -6.96 15.11
N LEU A 136 12.74 -7.13 15.43
CA LEU A 136 13.62 -8.13 14.82
C LEU A 136 13.34 -9.54 15.38
N PRO A 137 13.80 -10.63 14.71
CA PRO A 137 13.53 -12.01 15.16
C PRO A 137 13.96 -12.33 16.59
N LYS A 138 14.96 -11.66 17.14
CA LYS A 138 15.38 -11.81 18.55
C LYS A 138 14.48 -11.05 19.55
N GLY A 139 13.41 -10.42 19.08
CA GLY A 139 12.52 -9.54 19.82
C GLY A 139 13.19 -8.25 20.30
N THR A 140 14.11 -7.72 19.50
CA THR A 140 14.68 -6.38 19.70
C THR A 140 13.99 -5.42 18.76
N THR A 141 13.47 -4.31 19.28
CA THR A 141 12.91 -3.25 18.47
C THR A 141 14.01 -2.31 17.96
N ILE A 142 13.95 -2.00 16.67
CA ILE A 142 14.76 -0.95 16.05
C ILE A 142 13.85 0.18 15.56
N HIS A 143 14.35 1.41 15.68
CA HIS A 143 13.69 2.61 15.21
C HIS A 143 14.46 3.16 14.01
N LEU A 144 13.77 3.25 12.88
CA LEU A 144 14.35 3.65 11.60
C LEU A 144 13.70 4.96 11.15
N GLY A 145 14.50 5.94 10.74
CA GLY A 145 13.99 7.22 10.28
C GLY A 145 13.33 8.04 11.40
N GLY A 146 12.29 8.80 11.07
CA GLY A 146 11.59 9.66 12.00
C GLY A 146 10.69 10.68 11.30
N LYS A 147 10.14 11.63 12.07
CA LYS A 147 9.42 12.79 11.53
C LYS A 147 10.38 13.81 10.91
N LEU A 148 11.07 13.41 9.85
CA LEU A 148 12.12 14.17 9.19
C LEU A 148 11.92 14.12 7.68
N MET A 149 12.01 15.28 7.02
CA MET A 149 11.97 15.35 5.56
C MET A 149 13.26 14.89 4.89
N LYS A 150 14.40 15.11 5.55
CA LYS A 150 15.72 14.72 5.06
C LYS A 150 16.50 14.05 6.17
N SER A 151 17.08 12.90 5.86
CA SER A 151 18.05 12.24 6.71
C SER A 151 19.16 11.63 5.84
N SER A 152 20.41 11.94 6.16
CA SER A 152 21.61 11.45 5.47
C SER A 152 22.62 10.86 6.47
N THR A 153 22.14 10.44 7.63
CA THR A 153 22.96 9.90 8.71
C THR A 153 23.00 8.37 8.62
N GLY A 154 24.07 7.84 8.04
CA GLY A 154 24.31 6.40 7.93
C GLY A 154 23.52 5.72 6.81
N TYR A 155 23.38 4.40 6.90
CA TYR A 155 22.72 3.57 5.89
C TYR A 155 21.20 3.72 5.94
N SER A 156 20.55 3.61 4.78
CA SER A 156 19.09 3.63 4.69
C SER A 156 18.48 2.27 5.02
N LEU A 157 18.63 1.84 6.29
CA LEU A 157 18.01 0.61 6.79
C LEU A 157 16.47 0.66 6.68
N LEU A 158 15.89 1.87 6.74
CA LEU A 158 14.47 2.10 6.46
C LEU A 158 14.06 1.47 5.12
N ASN A 159 14.84 1.73 4.06
CA ASN A 159 14.56 1.20 2.73
C ASN A 159 14.80 -0.30 2.61
N LEU A 160 15.65 -0.89 3.45
CA LEU A 160 15.83 -2.33 3.50
C LEU A 160 14.58 -3.04 4.05
N MET A 161 13.86 -2.41 4.99
CA MET A 161 12.65 -2.98 5.58
C MET A 161 11.42 -2.86 4.67
N ILE A 162 11.33 -1.80 3.89
CA ILE A 162 10.24 -1.60 2.92
C ILE A 162 10.43 -2.59 1.76
N GLY A 163 9.42 -3.41 1.46
CA GLY A 163 9.53 -4.48 0.48
C GLY A 163 10.21 -5.76 0.99
N SER A 164 10.47 -5.88 2.30
CA SER A 164 11.09 -7.08 2.89
C SER A 164 10.11 -8.25 3.08
N GLU A 165 8.82 -8.05 2.85
CA GLU A 165 7.75 -9.04 2.99
C GLU A 165 7.71 -9.71 4.37
N GLY A 166 8.19 -9.01 5.41
CA GLY A 166 8.21 -9.51 6.79
C GLY A 166 9.35 -10.50 7.09
N THR A 167 10.24 -10.76 6.13
CA THR A 167 11.36 -11.72 6.28
C THR A 167 12.50 -11.19 7.15
N LEU A 168 12.63 -9.87 7.29
CA LEU A 168 13.69 -9.21 8.08
C LEU A 168 13.23 -8.79 9.47
N GLY A 169 11.92 -8.75 9.73
CA GLY A 169 11.33 -8.30 10.98
C GLY A 169 9.88 -7.86 10.81
N ILE A 170 9.23 -7.56 11.92
CA ILE A 170 7.81 -7.21 11.98
C ILE A 170 7.65 -5.71 12.17
N ILE A 171 7.10 -5.04 11.17
CA ILE A 171 6.72 -3.62 11.26
C ILE A 171 5.56 -3.49 12.23
N THR A 172 5.70 -2.67 13.28
CA THR A 172 4.65 -2.43 14.29
C THR A 172 4.10 -1.01 14.26
N LYS A 173 4.91 -0.04 13.81
CA LYS A 173 4.54 1.36 13.67
C LYS A 173 5.17 1.97 12.43
N ALA A 174 4.47 2.89 11.79
CA ALA A 174 4.97 3.65 10.65
C ALA A 174 4.76 5.16 10.84
N ILE A 175 5.69 5.94 10.30
CA ILE A 175 5.56 7.38 10.11
C ILE A 175 5.46 7.61 8.61
N ILE A 176 4.36 8.22 8.17
CA ILE A 176 3.99 8.37 6.76
C ILE A 176 3.87 9.86 6.46
N GLN A 177 4.54 10.32 5.41
CA GLN A 177 4.35 11.65 4.87
C GLN A 177 3.01 11.74 4.15
N LEU A 178 2.30 12.83 4.39
CA LEU A 178 1.07 13.23 3.73
C LEU A 178 1.34 14.43 2.83
N MET A 179 0.30 14.89 2.13
CA MET A 179 0.35 16.07 1.30
C MET A 179 -1.00 16.78 1.25
N PRO A 180 -1.07 18.03 0.78
CA PRO A 180 -2.34 18.70 0.56
C PRO A 180 -3.21 17.93 -0.43
N SER A 181 -4.53 17.93 -0.21
CA SER A 181 -5.47 17.33 -1.15
C SER A 181 -5.53 18.09 -2.47
N PRO A 182 -5.57 17.39 -3.62
CA PRO A 182 -5.86 18.03 -4.90
C PRO A 182 -7.28 18.62 -4.87
N GLN A 183 -7.47 19.78 -5.50
CA GLN A 183 -8.79 20.44 -5.50
C GLN A 183 -9.75 19.81 -6.51
N CYS A 184 -9.22 19.24 -7.59
CA CYS A 184 -10.03 18.61 -8.61
C CYS A 184 -9.40 17.33 -9.14
N MET A 185 -10.27 16.36 -9.45
CA MET A 185 -9.92 15.14 -10.16
C MET A 185 -10.91 14.93 -11.30
N ARG A 186 -10.43 14.46 -12.45
CA ARG A 186 -11.24 14.14 -13.62
C ARG A 186 -10.80 12.80 -14.20
N SER A 187 -11.77 11.98 -14.58
CA SER A 187 -11.53 10.69 -15.23
C SER A 187 -12.02 10.76 -16.67
N LEU A 188 -11.19 10.30 -17.60
CA LEU A 188 -11.45 10.25 -19.04
C LEU A 188 -11.40 8.80 -19.49
N ILE A 189 -12.41 8.36 -20.22
CA ILE A 189 -12.40 7.05 -20.91
C ILE A 189 -12.26 7.34 -22.39
N ILE A 190 -11.11 7.01 -22.96
CA ILE A 190 -10.79 7.27 -24.36
C ILE A 190 -10.85 5.95 -25.13
N PRO A 191 -11.84 5.77 -26.03
CA PRO A 191 -11.94 4.57 -26.86
C PRO A 191 -10.95 4.61 -28.03
N TYR A 192 -10.41 3.45 -28.38
CA TYR A 192 -9.57 3.21 -29.55
C TYR A 192 -10.04 1.96 -30.30
N ASP A 193 -9.87 1.93 -31.62
CA ASP A 193 -10.25 0.78 -32.45
C ASP A 193 -9.25 -0.38 -32.36
N ASP A 194 -7.98 -0.07 -32.07
CA ASP A 194 -6.87 -1.03 -31.91
C ASP A 194 -5.94 -0.66 -30.74
N LEU A 195 -5.12 -1.64 -30.34
CA LEU A 195 -4.20 -1.55 -29.21
C LEU A 195 -3.04 -0.60 -29.49
N GLU A 196 -2.52 -0.63 -30.71
CA GLU A 196 -1.37 0.15 -31.15
C GLU A 196 -1.64 1.66 -30.97
N ASN A 197 -2.79 2.15 -31.45
CA ASN A 197 -3.19 3.54 -31.30
C ASN A 197 -3.35 3.96 -29.84
N ALA A 198 -3.86 3.07 -28.97
CA ALA A 198 -3.96 3.33 -27.55
C ALA A 198 -2.56 3.49 -26.92
N ILE A 199 -1.63 2.59 -27.22
CA ILE A 199 -0.25 2.65 -26.70
C ILE A 199 0.46 3.92 -27.16
N GLU A 200 0.31 4.31 -28.43
CA GLU A 200 0.93 5.51 -28.99
C GLU A 200 0.45 6.82 -28.33
N ALA A 201 -0.75 6.83 -27.75
CA ALA A 201 -1.27 8.00 -27.05
C ALA A 201 -0.54 8.29 -25.73
N VAL A 202 -0.01 7.27 -25.04
CA VAL A 202 0.63 7.45 -23.72
C VAL A 202 1.90 8.31 -23.79
N PRO A 203 2.86 8.07 -24.71
CA PRO A 203 4.00 8.96 -24.90
C PRO A 203 3.64 10.40 -25.27
N LEU A 204 2.50 10.62 -25.96
CA LEU A 204 2.06 11.97 -26.33
C LEU A 204 1.68 12.80 -25.10
N LEU A 205 1.06 12.19 -24.09
CA LEU A 205 0.75 12.86 -22.81
C LEU A 205 2.03 13.36 -22.14
N ILE A 206 3.02 12.48 -22.02
CA ILE A 206 4.31 12.78 -21.38
C ILE A 206 5.05 13.87 -22.17
N ARG A 207 5.09 13.79 -23.51
CA ARG A 207 5.73 14.83 -24.36
C ARG A 207 5.06 16.19 -24.23
N ARG A 208 3.75 16.22 -23.95
CA ARG A 208 2.99 17.44 -23.67
C ARG A 208 3.10 17.91 -22.22
N LYS A 209 3.93 17.25 -21.39
CA LYS A 209 4.10 17.52 -19.96
C LYS A 209 2.82 17.35 -19.14
N ILE A 210 1.89 16.54 -19.64
CA ILE A 210 0.71 16.11 -18.90
C ILE A 210 1.13 14.85 -18.15
N LEU A 211 1.25 14.95 -16.82
CA LEU A 211 1.54 13.81 -15.96
C LEU A 211 0.25 13.32 -15.32
N PRO A 212 -0.42 12.31 -15.91
CA PRO A 212 -1.65 11.79 -15.36
C PRO A 212 -1.40 11.09 -14.02
N LEU A 213 -2.41 11.17 -13.15
CA LEU A 213 -2.48 10.40 -11.91
C LEU A 213 -2.38 8.91 -12.23
N ALA A 214 -3.20 8.44 -13.17
CA ALA A 214 -3.30 7.06 -13.61
C ALA A 214 -3.54 6.98 -15.12
N VAL A 215 -2.99 5.94 -15.75
CA VAL A 215 -3.28 5.55 -17.13
C VAL A 215 -3.43 4.04 -17.15
N GLU A 216 -4.67 3.58 -17.25
CA GLU A 216 -5.01 2.17 -17.22
C GLU A 216 -5.51 1.72 -18.59
N PHE A 217 -4.96 0.63 -19.09
CA PHE A 217 -5.41 -0.03 -20.31
C PHE A 217 -6.52 -1.02 -19.98
N ILE A 218 -7.64 -0.93 -20.69
CA ILE A 218 -8.80 -1.79 -20.45
C ILE A 218 -9.28 -2.37 -21.79
N PRO A 219 -9.10 -3.68 -22.04
CA PRO A 219 -9.60 -4.30 -23.25
C PRO A 219 -11.11 -4.55 -23.16
N ARG A 220 -11.80 -4.58 -24.31
CA ARG A 220 -13.26 -4.76 -24.35
C ARG A 220 -13.72 -6.10 -23.77
N GLU A 221 -12.94 -7.18 -23.89
CA GLU A 221 -13.37 -8.48 -23.33
C GLU A 221 -13.51 -8.43 -21.80
N VAL A 222 -12.57 -7.74 -21.12
CA VAL A 222 -12.63 -7.56 -19.65
C VAL A 222 -13.85 -6.73 -19.25
N ILE A 223 -14.19 -5.71 -20.03
CA ILE A 223 -15.40 -4.91 -19.81
C ILE A 223 -16.65 -5.77 -19.93
N GLN A 224 -16.78 -6.58 -20.98
CA GLN A 224 -17.95 -7.44 -21.18
C GLN A 224 -18.16 -8.40 -20.01
N ILE A 225 -17.09 -9.06 -19.54
CA ILE A 225 -17.13 -9.93 -18.37
C ILE A 225 -17.56 -9.14 -17.12
N THR A 226 -17.02 -7.94 -16.95
CA THR A 226 -17.32 -7.07 -15.81
C THR A 226 -18.77 -6.56 -15.84
N GLU A 227 -19.30 -6.20 -17.01
CA GLU A 227 -20.69 -5.77 -17.19
C GLU A 227 -21.67 -6.91 -16.87
N GLU A 228 -21.37 -8.14 -17.31
CA GLU A 228 -22.16 -9.33 -17.01
C GLU A 228 -22.16 -9.63 -15.51
N PHE A 229 -20.98 -9.64 -14.88
CA PHE A 229 -20.83 -9.96 -13.47
C PHE A 229 -21.46 -8.89 -12.56
N LEU A 230 -21.19 -7.61 -12.81
CA LEU A 230 -21.67 -6.50 -11.98
C LEU A 230 -23.07 -6.01 -12.34
N LYS A 231 -23.64 -6.46 -13.47
CA LYS A 231 -24.90 -5.96 -14.04
C LYS A 231 -24.92 -4.44 -14.22
N LYS A 232 -23.78 -3.87 -14.58
CA LYS A 232 -23.59 -2.44 -14.85
C LYS A 232 -23.13 -2.24 -16.29
N LYS A 233 -23.40 -1.08 -16.86
CA LYS A 233 -22.96 -0.73 -18.21
C LYS A 233 -21.70 0.12 -18.20
N TRP A 234 -20.79 -0.15 -19.12
CA TRP A 234 -19.63 0.67 -19.39
C TRP A 234 -20.06 1.98 -20.06
N PRO A 235 -19.48 3.13 -19.68
CA PRO A 235 -19.93 4.43 -20.20
C PRO A 235 -19.74 4.64 -21.71
N SER A 236 -18.81 3.92 -22.34
CA SER A 236 -18.50 4.06 -23.78
C SER A 236 -18.93 2.82 -24.57
N THR A 237 -19.62 3.03 -25.68
CA THR A 237 -19.98 1.96 -26.63
C THR A 237 -19.05 1.90 -27.84
N LEU A 238 -18.13 2.87 -27.96
CA LEU A 238 -17.21 3.02 -29.10
C LEU A 238 -15.89 2.26 -28.87
N GLY A 239 -15.18 1.93 -29.95
CA GLY A 239 -13.86 1.29 -29.93
C GLY A 239 -13.83 -0.17 -29.46
N ASN A 240 -12.67 -0.81 -29.56
CA ASN A 240 -12.41 -2.18 -29.08
C ASN A 240 -11.49 -2.21 -27.85
N THR A 241 -10.85 -1.09 -27.53
CA THR A 241 -10.04 -0.94 -26.33
C THR A 241 -10.13 0.47 -25.77
N TYR A 242 -9.75 0.64 -24.50
CA TYR A 242 -9.90 1.90 -23.78
C TYR A 242 -8.65 2.26 -22.99
N LEU A 243 -8.36 3.55 -22.96
CA LEU A 243 -7.52 4.13 -21.92
C LEU A 243 -8.40 4.85 -20.90
N LEU A 244 -8.31 4.44 -19.64
CA LEU A 244 -8.79 5.21 -18.50
C LEU A 244 -7.67 6.12 -18.02
N ILE A 245 -7.83 7.43 -18.20
CA ILE A 245 -6.87 8.43 -17.76
C ILE A 245 -7.48 9.21 -16.61
N ILE A 246 -6.78 9.29 -15.49
CA ILE A 246 -7.18 10.12 -14.36
C ILE A 246 -6.20 11.28 -14.26
N LEU A 247 -6.74 12.49 -14.17
CA LEU A 247 -6.00 13.73 -13.95
C LEU A 247 -6.41 14.32 -12.61
N ASP A 248 -5.46 14.93 -11.93
CA ASP A 248 -5.66 15.71 -10.72
C ASP A 248 -4.93 17.05 -10.88
N ALA A 249 -5.56 18.12 -10.38
CA ALA A 249 -5.02 19.47 -10.47
C ALA A 249 -5.35 20.30 -9.23
N SER A 250 -4.61 21.40 -9.08
CA SER A 250 -4.73 22.30 -7.95
C SER A 250 -5.86 23.32 -8.09
N SER A 251 -6.42 23.47 -9.30
CA SER A 251 -7.59 24.32 -9.61
C SER A 251 -8.30 23.82 -10.88
N GLU A 252 -9.53 24.29 -11.15
CA GLU A 252 -10.26 23.90 -12.38
C GLU A 252 -9.71 24.54 -13.67
N GLU A 253 -8.93 25.61 -13.57
CA GLU A 253 -8.31 26.28 -14.74
C GLU A 253 -7.07 25.54 -15.24
N GLU A 254 -6.44 24.73 -14.38
CA GLU A 254 -5.26 23.88 -14.67
C GLU A 254 -5.68 22.54 -15.29
#